data_AF-A0A916PBR5-F1
#
_entry.id   AF-A0A916PBR5-F1
#
_cell.length_a   1.000
_cell.length_b   1.000
_cell.length_c   1.000
_cell.angle_alpha   90.00
_cell.angle_beta   90.00
_cell.angle_gamma   90.00
#
_symmetry.space_group_name_H-M   'P 1'
#
loop_
_entity.id
_entity.type
_entity.pdbx_description
1 polymer ?
#
loop_
_entity_poly.entity_id
_entity_poly.type
_entity_poly.pdbx_seq_one_letter_code
_entity_poly.pdbx_strand_id
1 'polypeptide(L)'
;MQFFSVMTTAAGLSGIDLTDLDNFADGFPHHLFAIHRREAPVYWHRPTEHTPDGEGFWSVATYAETLEVLRDPVTYSSVTGGQRRFGGTVLQDLPVAGQVLNMMDDPRHTRIRRLVSSGLTPRMIRRVEDDLRRRARGLLDGVEPGAPFDFVVEIAAELPMQMICILLGVPETDRHWLFEAVEPGFDFRGPQGDDAEAERRGCRIAVIHLRIGADRR
;
A
#
# COMPACT_ATOMS: atom_id res chain seq x y z
N MET A 1 3.61 -35.69 20.32
CA MET A 1 3.64 -35.75 18.84
C MET A 1 2.20 -35.74 18.35
N GLN A 2 1.65 -34.56 18.07
CA GLN A 2 0.41 -34.40 17.32
C GLN A 2 0.72 -33.39 16.22
N PHE A 3 0.91 -33.90 15.01
CA PHE A 3 1.01 -33.10 13.80
C PHE A 3 -0.38 -32.54 13.53
N PHE A 4 -0.55 -31.23 13.67
CA PHE A 4 -1.70 -30.52 13.11
C PHE A 4 -1.61 -30.63 11.58
N SER A 5 -2.37 -31.57 11.03
CA SER A 5 -2.61 -31.68 9.59
C SER A 5 -3.59 -30.59 9.19
N VAL A 6 -3.09 -29.46 8.71
CA VAL A 6 -3.93 -28.49 7.98
C VAL A 6 -4.33 -29.17 6.67
N MET A 7 -5.57 -29.64 6.60
CA MET A 7 -6.20 -30.06 5.37
C MET A 7 -6.34 -28.83 4.46
N THR A 8 -5.34 -28.58 3.61
CA THR A 8 -5.54 -27.77 2.41
C THR A 8 -6.35 -28.61 1.42
N THR A 9 -7.66 -28.74 1.66
CA THR A 9 -8.60 -29.09 0.59
C THR A 9 -8.44 -28.05 -0.50
N ALA A 10 -8.28 -28.51 -1.75
CA ALA A 10 -8.13 -27.68 -2.94
C ALA A 10 -9.38 -26.81 -3.17
N ALA A 11 -9.50 -25.72 -2.42
CA ALA A 11 -10.44 -24.66 -2.71
C ALA A 11 -9.88 -23.87 -3.89
N GLY A 12 -10.59 -23.91 -5.03
CA GLY A 12 -10.33 -22.97 -6.13
C GLY A 12 -10.58 -21.52 -5.68
N LEU A 13 -10.45 -20.54 -6.60
CA LEU A 13 -10.62 -19.12 -6.25
C LEU A 13 -11.91 -18.82 -5.48
N SER A 14 -12.98 -19.58 -5.71
CA SER A 14 -14.28 -19.37 -5.05
C SER A 14 -14.26 -19.49 -3.52
N GLY A 15 -13.22 -20.12 -2.94
CA GLY A 15 -13.03 -20.23 -1.49
C GLY A 15 -11.94 -19.31 -0.93
N ILE A 16 -11.36 -18.43 -1.74
CA ILE A 16 -10.33 -17.48 -1.32
C ILE A 16 -10.99 -16.10 -1.15
N ASP A 17 -10.84 -15.50 0.03
CA ASP A 17 -11.23 -14.12 0.28
C ASP A 17 -10.00 -13.20 0.27
N LEU A 18 -9.89 -12.38 -0.77
CA LEU A 18 -8.80 -11.40 -0.92
C LEU A 18 -8.97 -10.15 -0.05
N THR A 19 -10.09 -10.03 0.67
CA THR A 19 -10.40 -8.94 1.60
C THR A 19 -10.25 -9.34 3.06
N ASP A 20 -10.16 -10.65 3.34
CA ASP A 20 -9.77 -11.17 4.65
C ASP A 20 -8.27 -10.92 4.88
N LEU A 21 -7.98 -10.09 5.89
CA LEU A 21 -6.62 -9.66 6.23
C LEU A 21 -5.81 -10.76 6.91
N ASP A 22 -6.44 -11.81 7.44
CA ASP A 22 -5.72 -12.95 8.01
C ASP A 22 -4.88 -13.64 6.92
N ASN A 23 -5.32 -13.60 5.66
CA ASN A 23 -4.56 -14.11 4.52
C ASN A 23 -3.27 -13.32 4.23
N PHE A 24 -3.10 -12.13 4.82
CA PHE A 24 -1.94 -11.25 4.62
C PHE A 24 -1.07 -11.09 5.88
N ALA A 25 -1.47 -11.69 7.00
CA ALA A 25 -0.80 -11.53 8.29
C ALA A 25 0.65 -12.05 8.27
N ASP A 26 0.93 -13.08 7.48
CA ASP A 26 2.26 -13.69 7.33
C ASP A 26 3.02 -13.18 6.08
N GLY A 27 2.69 -11.97 5.64
CA GLY A 27 3.23 -11.36 4.42
C GLY A 27 2.34 -11.61 3.20
N PHE A 28 2.83 -11.23 2.01
CA PHE A 28 2.02 -11.34 0.81
C PHE A 28 1.75 -12.81 0.43
N PRO A 29 0.47 -13.23 0.27
CA PRO A 29 0.13 -14.63 0.05
C PRO A 29 0.34 -15.06 -1.42
N HIS A 30 1.61 -15.16 -1.84
CA HIS A 30 2.00 -15.47 -3.21
C HIS A 30 1.34 -16.74 -3.78
N HIS A 31 1.06 -17.72 -2.92
CA HIS A 31 0.42 -18.98 -3.28
C HIS A 31 -1.05 -18.79 -3.70
N LEU A 32 -1.81 -17.93 -3.01
CA LEU A 32 -3.18 -17.59 -3.38
C LEU A 32 -3.22 -16.88 -4.74
N PHE A 33 -2.31 -15.92 -4.94
CA PHE A 33 -2.19 -15.22 -6.22
C PHE A 33 -1.68 -16.11 -7.36
N ALA A 34 -0.97 -17.21 -7.08
CA ALA A 34 -0.62 -18.21 -8.08
C ALA A 34 -1.84 -19.03 -8.54
N ILE A 35 -2.76 -19.36 -7.62
CA ILE A 35 -4.06 -19.95 -7.95
C ILE A 35 -4.85 -18.97 -8.80
N HIS A 36 -4.94 -17.70 -8.36
CA HIS A 36 -5.62 -16.61 -9.05
C HIS A 36 -5.21 -16.51 -10.52
N ARG A 37 -3.91 -16.34 -10.78
CA ARG A 37 -3.35 -16.26 -12.14
C ARG A 37 -3.62 -17.49 -13.00
N ARG A 38 -3.71 -18.67 -12.42
CA ARG A 38 -3.88 -19.93 -13.17
C ARG A 38 -5.35 -20.19 -13.52
N GLU A 39 -6.25 -19.96 -12.59
CA GLU A 39 -7.66 -20.34 -12.73
C GLU A 39 -8.51 -19.18 -13.29
N ALA A 40 -8.27 -17.93 -12.89
CA ALA A 40 -9.02 -16.78 -13.40
C ALA A 40 -8.22 -15.46 -13.31
N PRO A 41 -7.36 -15.15 -14.30
CA PRO A 41 -6.57 -13.91 -14.36
C PRO A 41 -7.32 -12.61 -14.03
N VAL A 42 -8.58 -12.54 -14.48
CA VAL A 42 -9.56 -11.50 -14.13
C VAL A 42 -10.77 -12.20 -13.53
N TYR A 43 -11.07 -11.91 -12.27
CA TYR A 43 -12.09 -12.62 -11.49
C TYR A 43 -13.04 -11.63 -10.81
N TRP A 44 -14.35 -11.90 -10.90
CA TRP A 44 -15.33 -11.17 -10.09
C TRP A 44 -15.32 -11.74 -8.66
N HIS A 45 -14.68 -11.02 -7.75
CA HIS A 45 -14.67 -11.35 -6.33
C HIS A 45 -15.97 -10.85 -5.70
N ARG A 46 -16.80 -11.79 -5.26
CA ARG A 46 -18.05 -11.49 -4.55
C ARG A 46 -17.74 -10.88 -3.18
N PRO A 47 -18.61 -10.01 -2.64
CA PRO A 47 -18.37 -9.45 -1.33
C PRO A 47 -18.55 -10.51 -0.24
N THR A 48 -17.73 -10.40 0.79
CA THR A 48 -17.80 -11.14 2.07
C THR A 48 -18.05 -10.14 3.20
N GLU A 49 -18.03 -10.61 4.45
CA GLU A 49 -18.08 -9.73 5.63
C GLU A 49 -16.87 -8.80 5.76
N HIS A 50 -15.73 -9.19 5.18
CA HIS A 50 -14.49 -8.41 5.19
C HIS A 50 -14.41 -7.40 4.03
N THR A 51 -15.28 -7.53 3.03
CA THR A 51 -15.23 -6.70 1.83
C THR A 51 -15.75 -5.28 2.12
N PRO A 52 -14.94 -4.24 1.90
CA PRO A 52 -15.37 -2.85 2.07
C PRO A 52 -16.66 -2.53 1.33
N ASP A 53 -17.51 -1.73 1.95
CA ASP A 53 -18.81 -1.29 1.40
C ASP A 53 -19.81 -2.42 1.09
N GLY A 54 -19.47 -3.68 1.43
CA GLY A 54 -20.30 -4.85 1.12
C GLY A 54 -20.46 -5.10 -0.38
N GLU A 55 -19.52 -4.61 -1.20
CA GLU A 55 -19.63 -4.61 -2.67
C GLU A 55 -18.53 -5.43 -3.34
N GLY A 56 -18.92 -6.26 -4.32
CA GLY A 56 -17.96 -7.05 -5.11
C GLY A 56 -17.05 -6.19 -5.99
N PHE A 57 -15.98 -6.79 -6.52
CA PHE A 57 -15.01 -6.10 -7.36
C PHE A 57 -14.34 -7.04 -8.36
N TRP A 58 -13.76 -6.46 -9.42
CA TRP A 58 -12.89 -7.20 -10.32
C TRP A 58 -11.47 -7.25 -9.73
N SER A 59 -10.98 -8.46 -9.49
CA SER A 59 -9.61 -8.74 -9.08
C SER A 59 -8.78 -9.16 -10.29
N VAL A 60 -7.65 -8.49 -10.50
CA VAL A 60 -6.75 -8.71 -11.65
C VAL A 60 -5.39 -9.16 -11.13
N ALA A 61 -4.94 -10.36 -11.53
CA ALA A 61 -3.75 -10.98 -10.94
C ALA A 61 -2.57 -11.18 -11.91
N THR A 62 -2.79 -11.02 -13.20
CA THR A 62 -1.79 -11.18 -14.26
C THR A 62 -1.20 -9.85 -14.70
N TYR A 63 0.05 -9.91 -15.15
CA TYR A 63 0.82 -8.72 -15.51
C TYR A 63 0.22 -7.95 -16.69
N ALA A 64 -0.22 -8.65 -17.75
CA ALA A 64 -0.71 -8.01 -18.96
C ALA A 64 -1.99 -7.21 -18.70
N GLU A 65 -2.96 -7.81 -18.02
CA GLU A 65 -4.23 -7.18 -17.66
C GLU A 65 -4.03 -6.07 -16.61
N THR A 66 -3.10 -6.27 -15.66
CA THR A 66 -2.71 -5.20 -14.72
C THR A 66 -2.15 -3.98 -15.47
N LEU A 67 -1.29 -4.20 -16.47
CA LEU A 67 -0.75 -3.12 -17.28
C LEU A 67 -1.80 -2.46 -18.18
N GLU A 68 -2.73 -3.24 -18.74
CA GLU A 68 -3.84 -2.70 -19.53
C GLU A 68 -4.62 -1.69 -18.71
N VAL A 69 -4.94 -2.05 -17.46
CA VAL A 69 -5.60 -1.15 -16.51
C VAL A 69 -4.79 0.11 -16.25
N LEU A 70 -3.53 -0.06 -15.84
CA LEU A 70 -2.68 1.07 -15.43
C LEU A 70 -2.39 2.05 -16.58
N ARG A 71 -2.53 1.60 -17.83
CA ARG A 71 -2.27 2.42 -19.03
C ARG A 71 -3.50 3.11 -19.58
N ASP A 72 -4.70 2.74 -19.16
CA ASP A 72 -5.95 3.38 -19.59
C ASP A 72 -6.67 4.08 -18.42
N PRO A 73 -6.16 5.25 -17.99
CA PRO A 73 -6.76 6.01 -16.88
C PRO A 73 -8.10 6.66 -17.23
N VAL A 74 -8.51 6.64 -18.51
CA VAL A 74 -9.81 7.17 -18.94
C VAL A 74 -10.90 6.15 -18.67
N THR A 75 -10.66 4.89 -19.02
CA THR A 75 -11.58 3.78 -18.69
C THR A 75 -11.50 3.44 -17.20
N TYR A 76 -10.29 3.41 -16.64
CA TYR A 76 -10.03 3.02 -15.26
C TYR A 76 -9.65 4.24 -14.42
N SER A 77 -10.66 5.07 -14.15
CA SER A 77 -10.55 6.29 -13.35
C SER A 77 -9.95 6.03 -11.97
N SER A 78 -9.11 6.95 -11.51
CA SER A 78 -8.60 6.99 -10.13
C SER A 78 -9.50 7.82 -9.18
N VAL A 79 -10.65 8.30 -9.67
CA VAL A 79 -11.60 9.13 -8.93
C VAL A 79 -12.93 8.39 -8.69
N THR A 80 -13.66 8.04 -9.74
CA THR A 80 -14.98 7.38 -9.69
C THR A 80 -15.46 6.98 -11.11
N GLY A 81 -16.58 6.26 -11.23
CA GLY A 81 -17.20 5.93 -12.52
C GLY A 81 -18.69 5.60 -12.43
N GLY A 82 -19.40 5.71 -13.55
CA GLY A 82 -20.86 5.45 -13.62
C GLY A 82 -21.65 6.35 -12.67
N GLN A 83 -22.52 5.75 -11.85
CA GLN A 83 -23.33 6.46 -10.84
C GLN A 83 -22.69 6.47 -9.44
N ARG A 84 -21.45 5.97 -9.30
CA ARG A 84 -20.75 5.93 -8.01
C ARG A 84 -20.39 7.34 -7.57
N ARG A 85 -20.74 7.69 -6.33
CA ARG A 85 -20.55 9.06 -5.80
C ARG A 85 -19.08 9.43 -5.65
N PHE A 86 -18.28 8.53 -5.08
CA PHE A 86 -16.83 8.65 -4.90
C PHE A 86 -16.21 7.26 -5.03
N GLY A 87 -14.96 7.17 -5.44
CA GLY A 87 -14.17 5.94 -5.39
C GLY A 87 -12.83 6.22 -4.72
N GLY A 88 -11.74 6.06 -5.48
CA GLY A 88 -10.37 6.25 -5.03
C GLY A 88 -9.47 5.17 -5.62
N THR A 89 -8.28 5.02 -5.04
CA THR A 89 -7.31 3.98 -5.44
C THR A 89 -7.10 2.90 -4.39
N VAL A 90 -8.05 2.80 -3.45
CA VAL A 90 -8.19 1.68 -2.51
C VAL A 90 -9.59 1.07 -2.68
N LEU A 91 -9.81 -0.12 -2.14
CA LEU A 91 -11.07 -0.84 -2.35
C LEU A 91 -12.28 -0.13 -1.70
N GLN A 92 -12.07 0.53 -0.56
CA GLN A 92 -13.10 1.33 0.10
C GLN A 92 -13.31 2.67 -0.62
N ASP A 93 -14.56 3.08 -0.80
CA ASP A 93 -14.87 4.41 -1.34
C ASP A 93 -14.48 5.51 -0.34
N LEU A 94 -13.70 6.51 -0.80
CA LEU A 94 -13.20 7.59 0.03
C LEU A 94 -13.63 8.98 -0.48
N PRO A 95 -14.10 9.89 0.40
CA PRO A 95 -14.51 11.24 -0.01
C PRO A 95 -13.33 12.14 -0.43
N VAL A 96 -12.09 11.73 -0.17
CA VAL A 96 -10.88 12.42 -0.62
C VAL A 96 -10.52 12.12 -2.09
N ALA A 97 -11.26 11.23 -2.75
CA ALA A 97 -11.12 11.02 -4.20
C ALA A 97 -11.28 12.35 -4.95
N GLY A 98 -10.37 12.61 -5.89
CA GLY A 98 -10.24 13.88 -6.61
C GLY A 98 -9.47 14.97 -5.87
N GLN A 99 -9.01 14.74 -4.64
CA GLN A 99 -8.34 15.74 -3.79
C GLN A 99 -6.87 15.45 -3.51
N VAL A 100 -6.46 14.17 -3.51
CA VAL A 100 -5.07 13.73 -3.37
C VAL A 100 -4.52 13.26 -4.72
N LEU A 101 -3.24 13.52 -5.02
CA LEU A 101 -2.67 13.38 -6.37
C LEU A 101 -2.88 11.99 -6.99
N ASN A 102 -2.74 10.92 -6.20
CA ASN A 102 -2.92 9.54 -6.64
C ASN A 102 -4.39 9.11 -6.81
N MET A 103 -5.35 9.99 -6.51
CA MET A 103 -6.78 9.77 -6.71
C MET A 103 -7.36 10.90 -7.59
N MET A 104 -6.61 11.37 -8.58
CA MET A 104 -7.05 12.40 -9.53
C MET A 104 -6.99 11.88 -10.95
N ASP A 105 -7.92 12.33 -11.78
CA ASP A 105 -7.86 12.17 -13.23
C ASP A 105 -7.47 13.48 -13.93
N ASP A 106 -7.16 13.36 -15.22
CA ASP A 106 -6.93 14.52 -16.06
C ASP A 106 -8.21 15.34 -16.28
N PRO A 107 -8.08 16.67 -16.49
CA PRO A 107 -6.83 17.43 -16.67
C PRO A 107 -6.18 17.92 -15.37
N ARG A 108 -6.82 17.70 -14.21
CA ARG A 108 -6.30 18.17 -12.91
C ARG A 108 -5.04 17.41 -12.51
N HIS A 109 -5.05 16.08 -12.66
CA HIS A 109 -3.90 15.22 -12.36
C HIS A 109 -2.62 15.70 -13.04
N THR A 110 -2.61 15.87 -14.36
CA THR A 110 -1.42 16.34 -15.10
C THR A 110 -0.89 17.68 -14.56
N ARG A 111 -1.78 18.62 -14.21
CA ARG A 111 -1.37 19.92 -13.66
C ARG A 111 -0.69 19.78 -12.31
N ILE A 112 -1.31 19.04 -11.38
CA ILE A 112 -0.76 18.85 -10.03
C ILE A 112 0.49 17.98 -10.07
N ARG A 113 0.52 16.92 -10.88
CA ARG A 113 1.71 16.07 -11.08
C ARG A 113 2.90 16.88 -11.58
N ARG A 114 2.71 17.79 -12.54
CA ARG A 114 3.75 18.70 -13.03
C ARG A 114 4.26 19.62 -11.91
N LEU A 115 3.36 20.15 -11.09
CA LEU A 115 3.72 20.99 -9.94
C LEU A 115 4.56 20.21 -8.93
N VAL A 116 4.11 19.03 -8.50
CA VAL A 116 4.86 18.19 -7.55
C VAL A 116 6.23 17.80 -8.11
N SER A 117 6.27 17.38 -9.39
CA SER A 117 7.52 17.00 -10.06
C SER A 117 8.51 18.17 -10.15
N SER A 118 8.02 19.41 -10.25
CA SER A 118 8.87 20.60 -10.28
C SER A 118 9.64 20.85 -8.97
N GLY A 119 9.16 20.30 -7.84
CA GLY A 119 9.86 20.33 -6.56
C GLY A 119 11.02 19.32 -6.48
N LEU A 120 10.95 18.24 -7.26
CA LEU A 120 11.96 17.17 -7.31
C LEU A 120 13.12 17.52 -8.25
N THR A 121 13.75 18.68 -8.00
CA THR A 121 14.88 19.15 -8.79
C THR A 121 16.14 18.30 -8.56
N PRO A 122 17.08 18.25 -9.52
CA PRO A 122 18.37 17.57 -9.31
C PRO A 122 19.13 18.06 -8.08
N ARG A 123 18.98 19.35 -7.70
CA ARG A 123 19.56 19.91 -6.48
C ARG A 123 18.92 19.34 -5.22
N MET A 124 17.60 19.16 -5.22
CA MET A 124 16.89 18.53 -4.10
C MET A 124 17.30 17.06 -3.96
N ILE A 125 17.38 16.33 -5.06
CA ILE A 125 17.79 14.92 -5.06
C ILE A 125 19.20 14.76 -4.48
N ARG A 126 20.16 15.60 -4.90
CA ARG A 126 21.52 15.57 -4.31
C ARG A 126 21.53 15.88 -2.82
N ARG A 127 20.71 16.84 -2.36
CA ARG A 127 20.58 17.14 -0.93
C ARG A 127 20.08 15.93 -0.14
N VAL A 128 19.07 15.24 -0.65
CA VAL A 128 18.53 14.01 -0.07
C VAL A 128 19.61 12.92 -0.05
N GLU A 129 20.32 12.71 -1.16
CA GLU A 129 21.37 11.70 -1.27
C GLU A 129 22.51 11.96 -0.27
N ASP A 130 23.00 13.20 -0.20
CA ASP A 130 24.07 13.58 0.73
C ASP A 130 23.66 13.33 2.19
N ASP A 131 22.42 13.66 2.53
CA ASP A 131 21.88 13.43 3.87
C ASP A 131 21.70 11.95 4.19
N LEU A 132 21.06 11.22 3.28
CA LEU A 132 20.87 9.78 3.38
C LEU A 132 22.21 9.06 3.55
N ARG A 133 23.23 9.44 2.78
CA ARG A 133 24.58 8.87 2.87
C ARG A 133 25.21 9.08 4.23
N ARG A 134 25.09 10.29 4.80
CA ARG A 134 25.63 10.61 6.13
C ARG A 134 24.89 9.82 7.22
N ARG A 135 23.56 9.82 7.19
CA ARG A 135 22.73 9.12 8.19
C ARG A 135 22.91 7.62 8.15
N ALA A 136 22.83 7.02 6.97
CA ALA A 136 23.03 5.59 6.82
C ALA A 136 24.41 5.14 7.32
N ARG A 137 25.46 5.95 7.07
CA ARG A 137 26.80 5.67 7.62
C ARG A 137 26.78 5.73 9.15
N GLY A 138 26.24 6.80 9.75
CA GLY A 138 26.18 6.93 11.20
C GLY A 138 25.38 5.82 11.89
N LEU A 139 24.24 5.42 11.32
CA LEU A 139 23.43 4.31 11.83
C LEU A 139 24.18 2.98 11.77
N LEU A 140 24.83 2.68 10.63
CA LEU A 140 25.57 1.44 10.45
C LEU A 140 26.87 1.40 11.27
N ASP A 141 27.54 2.53 11.47
CA ASP A 141 28.75 2.64 12.31
C ASP A 141 28.43 2.36 13.79
N GLY A 142 27.17 2.55 14.21
CA GLY A 142 26.69 2.26 15.56
C GLY A 142 26.26 0.81 15.79
N VAL A 143 26.21 -0.03 14.75
CA VAL A 143 25.80 -1.43 14.86
C VAL A 143 26.93 -2.26 15.47
N GLU A 144 26.65 -2.95 16.57
CA GLU A 144 27.58 -3.92 17.16
C GLU A 144 27.55 -5.25 16.36
N PRO A 145 28.67 -5.66 15.74
CA PRO A 145 28.69 -6.89 14.95
C PRO A 145 28.35 -8.13 15.78
N GLY A 146 27.31 -8.85 15.38
CA GLY A 146 26.84 -10.08 16.04
C GLY A 146 25.81 -9.87 17.15
N ALA A 147 25.54 -8.62 17.53
CA ALA A 147 24.45 -8.30 18.44
C ALA A 147 23.11 -8.23 17.68
N PRO A 148 22.05 -8.95 18.14
CA PRO A 148 20.73 -8.82 17.55
C PRO A 148 20.11 -7.46 17.91
N PHE A 149 19.49 -6.82 16.93
CA PHE A 149 18.71 -5.59 17.11
C PHE A 149 17.52 -5.56 16.14
N ASP A 150 16.54 -4.70 16.39
CA ASP A 150 15.42 -4.49 15.48
C ASP A 150 15.81 -3.55 14.33
N PHE A 151 16.06 -4.13 13.16
CA PHE A 151 16.46 -3.36 11.98
C PHE A 151 15.38 -2.39 11.49
N VAL A 152 14.09 -2.74 11.67
CA VAL A 152 12.99 -1.90 11.20
C VAL A 152 12.97 -0.60 12.00
N VAL A 153 13.00 -0.73 13.32
CA VAL A 153 12.92 0.39 14.25
C VAL A 153 14.18 1.24 14.22
N GLU A 154 15.36 0.61 14.26
CA GLU A 154 16.62 1.33 14.45
C GLU A 154 17.18 1.93 13.15
N ILE A 155 16.83 1.39 11.97
CA ILE A 155 17.44 1.82 10.70
C ILE A 155 16.40 2.08 9.60
N ALA A 156 15.53 1.11 9.33
CA ALA A 156 14.69 1.15 8.12
C ALA A 156 13.65 2.27 8.15
N ALA A 157 13.07 2.59 9.32
CA ALA A 157 12.07 3.64 9.47
C ALA A 157 12.67 5.06 9.39
N GLU A 158 13.89 5.26 9.92
CA GLU A 158 14.54 6.58 10.00
C GLU A 158 14.83 7.16 8.61
N LEU A 159 15.46 6.38 7.73
CA LEU A 159 15.98 6.91 6.46
C LEU A 159 14.90 7.46 5.51
N PRO A 160 13.78 6.75 5.24
CA PRO A 160 12.72 7.26 4.37
C PRO A 160 11.99 8.46 4.98
N MET A 161 11.80 8.48 6.31
CA MET A 161 11.12 9.59 6.95
C MET A 161 11.96 10.87 6.91
N GLN A 162 13.28 10.78 7.13
CA GLN A 162 14.19 11.91 6.95
C GLN A 162 14.19 12.43 5.50
N MET A 163 14.16 11.52 4.52
CA MET A 163 14.01 11.88 3.11
C MET A 163 12.73 12.71 2.88
N ILE A 164 11.57 12.25 3.37
CA ILE A 164 10.30 12.97 3.21
C ILE A 164 10.35 14.33 3.92
N CYS A 165 10.93 14.41 5.12
CA CYS A 165 11.13 15.68 5.82
C CYS A 165 11.94 16.69 4.99
N ILE A 166 13.01 16.24 4.32
CA ILE A 166 13.82 17.09 3.45
C ILE A 166 13.02 17.57 2.23
N LEU A 167 12.24 16.67 1.61
CA LEU A 167 11.42 17.00 0.45
C LEU A 167 10.33 18.03 0.78
N LEU A 168 9.73 17.91 1.97
CA LEU A 168 8.70 18.83 2.47
C LEU A 168 9.28 20.11 3.12
N GLY A 169 10.60 20.20 3.28
CA GLY A 169 11.26 21.35 3.90
C GLY A 169 11.05 21.45 5.41
N VAL A 170 10.80 20.33 6.09
CA VAL A 170 10.59 20.27 7.54
C VAL A 170 11.91 20.55 8.26
N PRO A 171 11.95 21.57 9.15
CA PRO A 171 13.13 21.84 9.98
C PRO A 171 13.53 20.62 10.82
N GLU A 172 14.82 20.42 11.05
CA GLU A 172 15.33 19.28 11.83
C GLU A 172 14.74 19.21 13.24
N THR A 173 14.46 20.35 13.86
CA THR A 173 13.85 20.47 15.19
C THR A 173 12.45 19.89 15.28
N ASP A 174 11.73 19.86 14.15
CA ASP A 174 10.31 19.50 14.12
C ASP A 174 10.10 18.05 13.67
N ARG A 175 11.17 17.37 13.22
CA ARG A 175 11.07 16.02 12.66
C ARG A 175 10.61 15.03 13.71
N HIS A 176 11.13 15.06 14.93
CA HIS A 176 10.70 14.15 15.99
C HIS A 176 9.19 14.17 16.22
N TRP A 177 8.62 15.38 16.31
CA TRP A 177 7.17 15.54 16.43
C TRP A 177 6.43 14.97 15.22
N LEU A 178 6.93 15.20 14.00
CA LEU A 178 6.32 14.67 12.78
C LEU A 178 6.36 13.14 12.74
N PHE A 179 7.45 12.52 13.19
CA PHE A 179 7.54 11.07 13.31
C PHE A 179 6.47 10.53 14.25
N GLU A 180 6.37 11.08 15.47
CA GLU A 180 5.38 10.64 16.47
C GLU A 180 3.94 10.85 16.00
N ALA A 181 3.66 11.95 15.28
CA ALA A 181 2.32 12.26 14.79
C ALA A 181 1.88 11.37 13.61
N VAL A 182 2.84 10.83 12.85
CA VAL A 182 2.58 10.06 11.61
C VAL A 182 2.69 8.55 11.85
N GLU A 183 3.48 8.10 12.82
CA GLU A 183 3.65 6.66 13.16
C GLU A 183 2.34 5.89 13.41
N PRO A 184 1.29 6.43 14.06
CA PRO A 184 0.04 5.70 14.23
C PRO A 184 -0.63 5.28 12.91
N GLY A 185 -0.26 5.91 11.79
CA GLY A 185 -0.73 5.54 10.45
C GLY A 185 0.15 4.53 9.71
N PHE A 186 1.34 4.20 10.21
CA PHE A 186 2.36 3.39 9.53
C PHE A 186 2.97 2.24 10.36
N ASP A 187 2.58 2.11 11.64
CA ASP A 187 3.13 1.21 12.67
C ASP A 187 4.29 0.30 12.21
N PHE A 188 5.52 0.82 12.37
CA PHE A 188 6.76 0.09 12.09
C PHE A 188 7.30 -0.66 13.31
N ARG A 189 6.77 -0.41 14.51
CA ARG A 189 7.26 -0.97 15.78
C ARG A 189 6.52 -2.24 16.20
N GLY A 190 5.37 -2.50 15.60
CA GLY A 190 4.45 -3.51 16.09
C GLY A 190 3.87 -3.09 17.45
N PRO A 191 2.76 -3.71 17.86
CA PRO A 191 2.02 -3.27 19.03
C PRO A 191 2.82 -3.46 20.32
N GLN A 192 2.84 -2.44 21.17
CA GLN A 192 3.25 -2.55 22.58
C GLN A 192 2.00 -2.66 23.46
N GLY A 193 1.87 -3.77 24.21
CA GLY A 193 0.78 -3.99 25.18
C GLY A 193 -0.37 -4.87 24.66
N ASP A 194 -1.43 -5.01 25.49
CA ASP A 194 -2.59 -5.90 25.29
C ASP A 194 -3.45 -5.56 24.05
N ASP A 195 -3.15 -4.47 23.34
CA ASP A 195 -3.79 -4.09 22.06
C ASP A 195 -3.25 -4.87 20.84
N ALA A 196 -2.36 -5.84 21.08
CA ALA A 196 -1.70 -6.67 20.07
C ALA A 196 -2.63 -7.54 19.19
N GLU A 197 -3.92 -7.63 19.53
CA GLU A 197 -4.90 -8.43 18.78
C GLU A 197 -5.70 -7.57 17.77
N ALA A 198 -5.78 -6.26 17.96
CA ALA A 198 -6.63 -5.39 17.14
C ALA A 198 -5.93 -4.84 15.88
N GLU A 199 -4.60 -4.67 15.91
CA GLU A 199 -3.88 -3.83 14.93
C GLU A 199 -2.80 -4.54 14.09
N ARG A 200 -2.62 -5.87 14.24
CA ARG A 200 -1.82 -6.71 13.30
C ARG A 200 -2.31 -6.66 11.84
N ARG A 201 -3.43 -5.96 11.61
CA ARG A 201 -4.17 -5.77 10.35
C ARG A 201 -3.60 -4.65 9.46
N GLY A 202 -2.51 -3.98 9.85
CA GLY A 202 -2.05 -2.73 9.25
C GLY A 202 -1.17 -2.79 7.99
N CYS A 203 -0.71 -3.96 7.53
CA CYS A 203 0.14 -4.04 6.33
C CYS A 203 -0.70 -3.96 5.04
N ARG A 204 -1.09 -2.73 4.66
CA ARG A 204 -1.95 -2.45 3.50
C ARG A 204 -1.17 -2.58 2.20
N ILE A 205 -1.05 -3.79 1.68
CA ILE A 205 -0.59 -4.00 0.30
C ILE A 205 -1.71 -3.57 -0.65
N ALA A 206 -1.47 -2.52 -1.42
CA ALA A 206 -2.34 -2.08 -2.49
C ALA A 206 -2.29 -3.09 -3.64
N VAL A 207 -3.17 -4.08 -3.60
CA VAL A 207 -3.53 -4.86 -4.79
C VAL A 207 -4.42 -3.96 -5.65
N ILE A 208 -4.10 -3.86 -6.94
CA ILE A 208 -4.88 -3.07 -7.90
C ILE A 208 -6.24 -3.76 -8.05
N HIS A 209 -7.26 -3.19 -7.44
CA HIS A 209 -8.64 -3.65 -7.54
C HIS A 209 -9.42 -2.68 -8.40
N LEU A 210 -10.16 -3.21 -9.37
CA LEU A 210 -10.99 -2.41 -10.24
C LEU A 210 -12.46 -2.60 -9.89
N ARG A 211 -13.07 -1.53 -9.41
CA ARG A 211 -14.53 -1.41 -9.36
C ARG A 211 -14.97 -0.63 -10.58
N ILE A 212 -15.09 -1.32 -11.72
CA ILE A 212 -15.70 -0.76 -12.92
C ILE A 212 -17.21 -0.65 -12.65
N GLY A 213 -17.77 0.56 -12.81
CA GLY A 213 -19.22 0.75 -12.82
C GLY A 213 -19.82 -0.14 -13.91
N ALA A 214 -20.78 -0.98 -13.54
CA ALA A 214 -21.39 -1.96 -14.41
C ALA A 214 -22.03 -1.31 -15.65
N ASP A 215 -21.29 -1.22 -16.76
CA ASP A 215 -21.86 -1.00 -18.09
C ASP A 215 -20.93 -1.56 -19.19
N ARG A 216 -20.85 -2.89 -19.23
CA ARG A 216 -20.61 -3.63 -20.47
C ARG A 216 -21.62 -4.78 -20.52
N ARG A 217 -22.74 -4.54 -21.20
CA ARG A 217 -23.45 -5.58 -21.94
C ARG A 217 -22.92 -5.59 -23.37
#